data_AF-A0AAF3JAR7-F1
#
_entry.id   AF-A0AAF3JAR7-F1
#
_cell.length_a   1.000
_cell.length_b   1.000
_cell.length_c   1.000
_cell.angle_alpha   90.00
_cell.angle_beta   90.00
_cell.angle_gamma   90.00
#
_symmetry.space_group_name_H-M   'P 1'
#
loop_
_entity.id
_entity.type
_entity.pdbx_description
1 polymer ?
#
loop_
_entity_poly.entity_id
_entity_poly.type
_entity_poly.pdbx_seq_one_letter_code
_entity_poly.pdbx_strand_id
1 'polypeptide(L)'
;MFKSPLTSSIDEAPNKCPLECPENGFHGIHLLTQQQEKDSSAKNVKLRTILLLGALLPGIGCYFCAAWAYVFQLNTVRDFAMNTCARWLPPVSYIGHWEPQKYMWMFVVTIHFPAKLLLIVLYRRLFLDDSRQSYQRLAKCYLVTLWMEPIGLISVSILDLTLVEWHALASALWVISFNLNMLFNVILHRFSQTRFKNKIHEITWCIKSLLLLTGFALSFFMTVAWVLAMNSCNTFVYYAFSITEYLLIGCNSAFYSVVYWEFSEVKVSIGLKQLHDGKDVVETVHEMKNFREI
;
A
#
# COMPACT_ATOMS: atom_id res chain seq x y z
N MET A 1 28.42 -54.74 -20.86
CA MET A 1 29.74 -54.96 -21.48
C MET A 1 29.49 -55.45 -22.91
N PHE A 2 29.68 -54.60 -23.93
CA PHE A 2 29.47 -54.91 -25.38
C PHE A 2 28.00 -55.32 -25.77
N LYS A 3 27.52 -55.20 -27.02
CA LYS A 3 27.73 -54.23 -28.12
C LYS A 3 26.51 -54.31 -29.08
N SER A 4 26.15 -53.23 -29.78
CA SER A 4 25.30 -53.27 -31.00
C SER A 4 26.17 -53.56 -32.25
N PRO A 5 25.62 -54.09 -33.36
CA PRO A 5 24.90 -53.31 -34.42
C PRO A 5 23.50 -53.93 -34.77
N LEU A 6 22.52 -53.29 -35.44
CA LEU A 6 22.43 -52.66 -36.79
C LEU A 6 22.64 -53.64 -37.97
N THR A 7 21.94 -53.56 -39.10
CA THR A 7 20.81 -52.68 -39.55
C THR A 7 19.48 -53.50 -39.56
N SER A 8 18.37 -53.31 -40.31
CA SER A 8 17.76 -52.32 -41.25
C SER A 8 16.20 -52.56 -41.20
N SER A 9 15.26 -52.02 -41.99
CA SER A 9 15.12 -50.99 -43.06
C SER A 9 13.61 -50.69 -43.23
N ILE A 10 13.20 -49.45 -43.54
CA ILE A 10 11.82 -49.06 -43.95
C ILE A 10 11.92 -47.97 -45.04
N ASP A 11 10.92 -47.90 -45.93
CA ASP A 11 10.91 -47.32 -47.27
C ASP A 11 11.05 -45.78 -47.41
N GLU A 12 11.35 -45.34 -48.64
CA GLU A 12 11.56 -43.94 -49.03
C GLU A 12 10.32 -43.22 -49.60
N ALA A 13 10.31 -41.89 -49.36
CA ALA A 13 9.84 -40.83 -50.26
C ALA A 13 8.30 -40.58 -50.43
N PRO A 14 7.90 -39.36 -50.88
CA PRO A 14 8.72 -38.21 -51.31
C PRO A 14 8.56 -36.90 -50.52
N ASN A 15 9.61 -36.07 -50.56
CA ASN A 15 9.60 -34.70 -50.06
C ASN A 15 8.87 -33.72 -51.00
N LYS A 16 8.07 -32.79 -50.46
CA LYS A 16 7.82 -31.45 -51.04
C LYS A 16 7.09 -30.49 -50.09
N CYS A 17 7.81 -29.53 -49.52
CA CYS A 17 7.25 -28.32 -48.88
C CYS A 17 8.07 -27.09 -49.32
N PRO A 18 7.59 -26.27 -50.27
CA PRO A 18 8.28 -25.09 -50.74
C PRO A 18 7.81 -23.83 -50.00
N LEU A 19 8.41 -23.54 -48.84
CA LEU A 19 8.24 -22.26 -48.13
C LEU A 19 9.60 -21.82 -47.56
N GLU A 20 10.19 -20.80 -48.17
CA GLU A 20 11.32 -20.07 -47.59
C GLU A 20 10.82 -19.22 -46.42
N CYS A 21 11.19 -19.60 -45.19
CA CYS A 21 10.97 -18.77 -44.02
C CYS A 21 11.95 -17.57 -44.05
N PRO A 22 11.49 -16.31 -44.07
CA PRO A 22 12.38 -15.16 -44.10
C PRO A 22 13.09 -14.97 -42.74
N GLU A 23 14.38 -15.30 -42.67
CA GLU A 23 15.20 -15.24 -41.44
C GLU A 23 15.14 -13.89 -40.71
N ASN A 24 14.94 -12.80 -41.47
CA ASN A 24 14.83 -11.43 -40.96
C ASN A 24 13.70 -11.23 -39.92
N GLY A 25 12.68 -12.11 -39.87
CA GLY A 25 11.57 -11.99 -38.91
C GLY A 25 11.98 -12.24 -37.46
N PHE A 26 12.92 -13.15 -37.20
CA PHE A 26 13.21 -13.61 -35.83
C PHE A 26 13.88 -12.52 -34.98
N HIS A 27 14.77 -11.72 -35.59
CA HIS A 27 15.47 -10.64 -34.91
C HIS A 27 14.52 -9.47 -34.57
N GLY A 28 13.55 -9.17 -35.45
CA GLY A 28 12.51 -8.17 -35.20
C GLY A 28 11.60 -8.53 -34.03
N ILE A 29 11.15 -9.79 -33.96
CA ILE A 29 10.32 -10.29 -32.85
C ILE A 29 11.09 -10.20 -31.52
N HIS A 30 12.37 -10.58 -31.52
CA HIS A 30 13.22 -10.55 -30.32
C HIS A 30 13.53 -9.13 -29.83
N LEU A 31 13.61 -8.15 -30.73
CA LEU A 31 13.71 -6.73 -30.38
C LEU A 31 12.39 -6.17 -29.85
N LEU A 32 11.25 -6.54 -30.44
CA LEU A 32 9.93 -6.11 -29.97
C LEU A 32 9.60 -6.64 -28.57
N THR A 33 9.91 -7.91 -28.27
CA THR A 33 9.72 -8.46 -26.92
C THR A 33 10.65 -7.82 -25.89
N GLN A 34 11.93 -7.58 -26.22
CA GLN A 34 12.84 -6.84 -25.35
C GLN A 34 12.40 -5.39 -25.11
N GLN A 35 11.92 -4.70 -26.15
CA GLN A 35 11.38 -3.35 -26.04
C GLN A 35 10.15 -3.34 -25.11
N GLN A 36 9.20 -4.24 -25.33
CA GLN A 36 7.97 -4.38 -24.53
C GLN A 36 8.24 -4.79 -23.07
N GLU A 37 9.25 -5.63 -22.82
CA GLU A 37 9.67 -6.00 -21.46
C GLU A 37 10.39 -4.84 -20.74
N LYS A 38 11.26 -4.11 -21.44
CA LYS A 38 11.94 -2.92 -20.92
C LYS A 38 10.95 -1.81 -20.58
N ASP A 39 9.96 -1.57 -21.43
CA ASP A 39 8.87 -0.63 -21.21
C ASP A 39 7.97 -1.05 -20.04
N SER A 40 7.64 -2.33 -19.92
CA SER A 40 6.90 -2.89 -18.78
C SER A 40 7.67 -2.68 -17.48
N SER A 41 8.94 -3.06 -17.44
CA SER A 41 9.83 -2.87 -16.28
C SER A 41 9.90 -1.40 -15.84
N ALA A 42 10.11 -0.48 -16.79
CA ALA A 42 10.14 0.95 -16.52
C ALA A 42 8.80 1.51 -15.99
N LYS A 43 7.66 0.98 -16.45
CA LYS A 43 6.32 1.32 -15.94
C LYS A 43 6.11 0.79 -14.51
N ASN A 44 6.54 -0.44 -14.23
CA ASN A 44 6.44 -1.06 -12.90
C ASN A 44 7.27 -0.31 -11.85
N VAL A 45 8.50 0.11 -12.19
CA VAL A 45 9.35 0.93 -11.30
C VAL A 45 8.68 2.28 -11.00
N LYS A 46 8.21 3.00 -12.02
CA LYS A 46 7.50 4.28 -11.83
C LYS A 46 6.27 4.14 -10.92
N LEU A 47 5.46 3.10 -11.12
CA LEU A 47 4.31 2.81 -10.26
C LEU A 47 4.72 2.54 -8.80
N ARG A 48 5.74 1.70 -8.57
CA ARG A 48 6.27 1.40 -7.22
C ARG A 48 6.78 2.66 -6.52
N THR A 49 7.45 3.57 -7.23
CA THR A 49 7.90 4.86 -6.68
C THR A 49 6.72 5.77 -6.32
N ILE A 50 5.68 5.86 -7.15
CA ILE A 50 4.47 6.65 -6.87
C ILE A 50 3.75 6.13 -5.61
N LEU A 51 3.60 4.80 -5.49
CA LEU A 51 2.98 4.17 -4.32
C LEU A 51 3.81 4.39 -3.04
N LEU A 52 5.15 4.27 -3.12
CA LEU A 52 6.05 4.49 -1.99
C LEU A 52 6.03 5.96 -1.52
N LEU A 53 6.14 6.91 -2.44
CA LEU A 53 6.05 8.34 -2.12
C LEU A 53 4.69 8.68 -1.50
N GLY A 54 3.60 8.18 -2.10
CA GLY A 54 2.25 8.34 -1.57
C GLY A 54 2.08 7.74 -0.17
N ALA A 55 2.64 6.55 0.09
CA ALA A 55 2.60 5.89 1.38
C ALA A 55 3.35 6.66 2.49
N LEU A 56 4.51 7.24 2.16
CA LEU A 56 5.34 7.98 3.11
C LEU A 56 4.85 9.42 3.35
N LEU A 57 4.06 10.00 2.43
CA LEU A 57 3.69 11.42 2.46
C LEU A 57 3.00 11.89 3.76
N PRO A 58 2.06 11.16 4.38
CA PRO A 58 1.45 11.58 5.65
C PRO A 58 2.44 11.59 6.81
N GLY A 59 3.33 10.59 6.90
CA GLY A 59 4.39 10.55 7.91
C GLY A 59 5.35 11.72 7.77
N ILE A 60 5.90 11.91 6.56
CA ILE A 60 6.81 13.03 6.26
C ILE A 60 6.12 14.38 6.52
N GLY A 61 4.86 14.55 6.08
CA GLY A 61 4.08 15.76 6.30
C GLY A 61 3.81 16.05 7.77
N CYS A 62 3.45 15.03 8.56
CA CYS A 62 3.24 15.14 10.00
C CYS A 62 4.51 15.58 10.73
N TYR A 63 5.64 14.90 10.49
CA TYR A 63 6.92 15.25 11.12
C TYR A 63 7.44 16.62 10.65
N PHE A 64 7.20 17.00 9.40
CA PHE A 64 7.54 18.33 8.89
C PHE A 64 6.70 19.43 9.56
N CYS A 65 5.38 19.26 9.68
CA CYS A 65 4.52 20.24 10.35
C CYS A 65 4.86 20.37 11.85
N ALA A 66 5.23 19.28 12.51
CA ALA A 66 5.72 19.30 13.89
C ALA A 66 7.05 20.05 14.03
N ALA A 67 8.04 19.73 13.17
CA ALA A 67 9.31 20.45 13.14
C ALA A 67 9.13 21.95 12.84
N TRP A 68 8.21 22.30 11.93
CA TRP A 68 7.86 23.69 11.63
C TRP A 68 7.30 24.42 12.85
N ALA A 69 6.39 23.80 13.61
CA ALA A 69 5.87 24.36 14.85
C ALA A 69 6.99 24.63 15.87
N TYR A 70 7.93 23.70 16.02
CA TYR A 70 9.08 23.83 16.91
C TYR A 70 10.18 24.80 16.46
N VAL A 71 10.26 25.16 15.18
CA VAL A 71 11.24 26.15 14.69
C VAL A 71 10.65 27.55 14.67
N PHE A 72 9.39 27.71 14.26
CA PHE A 72 8.80 29.02 13.97
C PHE A 72 7.68 29.46 14.94
N GLN A 73 7.13 28.57 15.76
CA GLN A 73 5.96 28.83 16.61
C GLN A 73 6.11 28.34 18.06
N LEU A 74 7.34 28.36 18.59
CA LEU A 74 7.64 27.94 19.96
C LEU A 74 6.77 28.59 21.04
N ASN A 75 6.37 29.86 20.86
CA ASN A 75 5.47 30.55 21.79
C ASN A 75 4.08 29.88 21.78
N THR A 76 3.47 29.70 20.60
CA THR A 76 2.19 28.99 20.43
C THR A 76 2.26 27.55 20.98
N VAL A 77 3.37 26.85 20.77
CA VAL A 77 3.61 25.48 21.28
C VAL A 77 3.71 25.44 22.81
N ARG A 78 4.36 26.43 23.43
CA ARG A 78 4.60 26.50 24.89
C ARG A 78 3.40 27.03 25.67
N ASP A 79 2.69 28.00 25.09
CA ASP A 79 1.57 28.70 25.71
C ASP A 79 0.25 27.91 25.52
N PHE A 80 0.28 26.81 24.78
CA PHE A 80 -0.82 25.86 24.66
C PHE A 80 -1.00 25.01 25.94
N ALA A 81 -2.21 25.01 26.50
CA ALA A 81 -2.53 24.26 27.72
C ALA A 81 -3.91 23.58 27.65
N MET A 82 -3.94 22.27 27.37
CA MET A 82 -5.16 21.45 27.46
C MET A 82 -5.54 21.24 28.95
N ASN A 83 -6.65 21.82 29.41
CA ASN A 83 -7.08 21.78 30.81
C ASN A 83 -5.98 22.29 31.78
N THR A 84 -5.62 23.58 31.64
CA THR A 84 -4.76 24.41 32.53
C THR A 84 -3.33 23.96 32.85
N CYS A 85 -2.93 22.70 32.66
CA CYS A 85 -1.52 22.29 32.78
C CYS A 85 -0.70 22.75 31.56
N ALA A 86 0.41 23.47 31.80
CA ALA A 86 1.36 23.86 30.76
C ALA A 86 2.16 22.65 30.24
N ARG A 87 2.27 22.49 28.91
CA ARG A 87 2.89 21.33 28.26
C ARG A 87 3.53 21.76 26.93
N TRP A 88 4.61 21.09 26.50
CA TRP A 88 5.46 21.55 25.38
C TRP A 88 5.49 20.61 24.16
N LEU A 89 4.65 19.57 24.14
CA LEU A 89 4.51 18.63 23.03
C LEU A 89 3.04 18.45 22.68
N PRO A 90 2.53 19.15 21.65
CA PRO A 90 1.14 19.03 21.23
C PRO A 90 0.90 17.65 20.56
N PRO A 91 -0.31 17.07 20.74
CA PRO A 91 -0.84 16.01 19.89
C PRO A 91 -0.91 16.48 18.43
N VAL A 92 -0.89 15.53 17.49
CA VAL A 92 -0.80 15.80 16.05
C VAL A 92 -1.96 16.66 15.57
N SER A 93 -3.17 16.40 16.08
CA SER A 93 -4.37 17.15 15.73
C SER A 93 -4.27 18.65 16.00
N TYR A 94 -3.52 19.07 17.02
CA TYR A 94 -3.32 20.49 17.33
C TYR A 94 -2.37 21.19 16.34
N ILE A 95 -1.33 20.48 15.87
CA ILE A 95 -0.45 20.98 14.80
C ILE A 95 -1.23 21.10 13.48
N GLY A 96 -2.14 20.17 13.20
CA GLY A 96 -3.01 20.22 12.02
C GLY A 96 -4.01 21.38 12.03
N HIS A 97 -4.24 22.05 13.17
CA HIS A 97 -5.14 23.19 13.30
C HIS A 97 -4.44 24.55 13.12
N TRP A 98 -3.16 24.70 13.52
CA TRP A 98 -2.46 25.98 13.45
C TRP A 98 -2.08 26.39 12.02
N GLU A 99 -2.11 27.68 11.71
CA GLU A 99 -1.65 28.22 10.43
C GLU A 99 -0.15 28.58 10.51
N PRO A 100 0.67 28.28 9.47
CA PRO A 100 0.31 27.74 8.16
C PRO A 100 0.22 26.20 8.07
N GLN A 101 0.55 25.46 9.13
CA GLN A 101 0.67 23.99 9.12
C GLN A 101 -0.61 23.29 8.62
N LYS A 102 -1.80 23.80 8.98
CA LYS A 102 -3.12 23.37 8.50
C LYS A 102 -3.19 23.27 6.97
N TYR A 103 -2.68 24.28 6.25
CA TYR A 103 -2.68 24.29 4.78
C TYR A 103 -1.68 23.27 4.21
N MET A 104 -0.51 23.14 4.83
CA MET A 104 0.52 22.15 4.45
C MET A 104 0.02 20.72 4.65
N TRP A 105 -0.67 20.47 5.77
CA TRP A 105 -1.27 19.18 6.10
C TRP A 105 -2.43 18.82 5.15
N MET A 106 -3.35 19.75 4.89
CA MET A 106 -4.45 19.52 3.94
C MET A 106 -3.94 19.27 2.52
N PHE A 107 -2.84 19.92 2.10
CA PHE A 107 -2.16 19.65 0.83
C PHE A 107 -1.56 18.23 0.79
N VAL A 108 -0.88 17.81 1.86
CA VAL A 108 -0.37 16.44 2.03
C VAL A 108 -1.47 15.39 1.94
N VAL A 109 -2.59 15.57 2.66
CA VAL A 109 -3.74 14.66 2.63
C VAL A 109 -4.37 14.60 1.23
N THR A 110 -4.48 15.75 0.54
CA THR A 110 -5.01 15.85 -0.82
C THR A 110 -4.16 15.07 -1.84
N ILE A 111 -2.83 15.11 -1.75
CA ILE A 111 -1.93 14.34 -2.63
C ILE A 111 -1.87 12.86 -2.23
N HIS A 112 -1.98 12.55 -0.93
CA HIS A 112 -2.00 11.17 -0.44
C HIS A 112 -3.22 10.37 -0.93
N PHE A 113 -4.39 11.00 -1.02
CA PHE A 113 -5.65 10.32 -1.35
C PHE A 113 -5.63 9.61 -2.73
N PRO A 114 -5.23 10.25 -3.85
CA PRO A 114 -5.03 9.55 -5.13
C PRO A 114 -4.10 8.34 -5.07
N ALA A 115 -3.03 8.39 -4.26
CA ALA A 115 -2.11 7.24 -4.12
C ALA A 115 -2.77 6.07 -3.37
N LYS A 116 -3.59 6.34 -2.34
CA LYS A 116 -4.44 5.32 -1.70
C LYS A 116 -5.46 4.73 -2.69
N LEU A 117 -6.06 5.53 -3.58
CA LEU A 117 -6.97 5.03 -4.61
C LEU A 117 -6.29 4.04 -5.58
N LEU A 118 -5.08 4.36 -6.05
CA LEU A 118 -4.29 3.43 -6.88
C LEU A 118 -4.01 2.11 -6.13
N LEU A 119 -3.68 2.19 -4.85
CA LEU A 119 -3.41 1.03 -4.02
C LEU A 119 -4.66 0.14 -3.81
N ILE A 120 -5.84 0.76 -3.62
CA ILE A 120 -7.14 0.05 -3.57
C ILE A 120 -7.38 -0.73 -4.87
N VAL A 121 -7.13 -0.11 -6.03
CA VAL A 121 -7.31 -0.77 -7.34
C VAL A 121 -6.36 -1.97 -7.49
N LEU A 122 -5.11 -1.84 -7.06
CA LEU A 122 -4.11 -2.93 -7.12
C LEU A 122 -4.47 -4.10 -6.20
N TYR A 123 -4.79 -3.86 -4.93
CA TYR A 123 -5.22 -4.93 -4.02
C TYR A 123 -6.56 -5.56 -4.42
N ARG A 124 -7.48 -4.78 -5.02
CA ARG A 124 -8.73 -5.33 -5.58
C ARG A 124 -8.45 -6.34 -6.69
N ARG A 125 -7.46 -6.09 -7.54
CA ARG A 125 -7.03 -7.04 -8.58
C ARG A 125 -6.32 -8.26 -7.97
N LEU A 126 -5.40 -8.03 -7.02
CA LEU A 126 -4.61 -9.11 -6.39
C LEU A 126 -5.44 -10.10 -5.55
N PHE A 127 -6.50 -9.64 -4.87
CA PHE A 127 -7.23 -10.45 -3.88
C PHE A 127 -8.64 -10.90 -4.29
N LEU A 128 -9.17 -10.49 -5.45
CA LEU A 128 -10.46 -10.98 -5.94
C LEU A 128 -10.36 -12.06 -7.05
N ASP A 129 -9.15 -12.38 -7.50
CA ASP A 129 -8.90 -13.42 -8.53
C ASP A 129 -9.06 -14.85 -7.99
N ASP A 130 -9.05 -15.03 -6.66
CA ASP A 130 -9.19 -16.34 -6.01
C ASP A 130 -10.66 -16.79 -5.91
N SER A 131 -10.94 -18.04 -6.29
CA SER A 131 -12.29 -18.65 -6.26
C SER A 131 -12.76 -19.06 -4.87
N ARG A 132 -11.87 -19.12 -3.86
CA ARG A 132 -12.21 -19.55 -2.49
C ARG A 132 -13.16 -18.57 -1.80
N GLN A 133 -14.41 -18.96 -1.57
CA GLN A 133 -15.46 -18.07 -1.06
C GLN A 133 -15.10 -17.36 0.27
N SER A 134 -14.49 -18.04 1.24
CA SER A 134 -14.06 -17.43 2.51
C SER A 134 -12.97 -16.38 2.33
N TYR A 135 -12.04 -16.60 1.38
CA TYR A 135 -11.01 -15.64 1.01
C TYR A 135 -11.63 -14.42 0.30
N GLN A 136 -12.59 -14.62 -0.61
CA GLN A 136 -13.33 -13.51 -1.23
C GLN A 136 -14.12 -12.67 -0.22
N ARG A 137 -14.71 -13.28 0.82
CA ARG A 137 -15.36 -12.53 1.92
C ARG A 137 -14.34 -11.64 2.64
N LEU A 138 -13.20 -12.21 3.04
CA LEU A 138 -12.12 -11.48 3.70
C LEU A 138 -11.55 -10.35 2.82
N ALA A 139 -11.32 -10.61 1.53
CA ALA A 139 -10.87 -9.62 0.56
C ALA A 139 -11.88 -8.47 0.36
N LYS A 140 -13.19 -8.76 0.39
CA LYS A 140 -14.24 -7.73 0.37
C LYS A 140 -14.23 -6.87 1.65
N CYS A 141 -14.09 -7.48 2.83
CA CYS A 141 -13.94 -6.74 4.08
C CYS A 141 -12.69 -5.84 4.08
N TYR A 142 -11.56 -6.34 3.57
CA TYR A 142 -10.33 -5.57 3.41
C TYR A 142 -10.48 -4.38 2.46
N LEU A 143 -11.19 -4.57 1.33
CA LEU A 143 -11.47 -3.46 0.42
C LEU A 143 -12.35 -2.38 1.07
N VAL A 144 -13.28 -2.75 1.95
CA VAL A 144 -14.06 -1.76 2.72
C VAL A 144 -13.15 -1.00 3.70
N THR A 145 -12.32 -1.67 4.50
CA THR A 145 -11.44 -0.98 5.46
C THR A 145 -10.37 -0.11 4.78
N LEU A 146 -9.94 -0.47 3.56
CA LEU A 146 -9.06 0.38 2.74
C LEU A 146 -9.72 1.69 2.30
N TRP A 147 -11.05 1.77 2.22
CA TRP A 147 -11.77 3.03 2.04
C TRP A 147 -12.02 3.76 3.37
N MET A 148 -12.32 3.04 4.45
CA MET A 148 -12.61 3.66 5.75
C MET A 148 -11.41 4.39 6.37
N GLU A 149 -10.18 3.89 6.16
CA GLU A 149 -8.97 4.53 6.68
C GLU A 149 -8.73 5.95 6.10
N PRO A 150 -8.65 6.18 4.77
CA PRO A 150 -8.50 7.53 4.24
C PRO A 150 -9.72 8.43 4.54
N ILE A 151 -10.93 7.88 4.66
CA ILE A 151 -12.11 8.64 5.11
C ILE A 151 -11.91 9.12 6.56
N GLY A 152 -11.42 8.27 7.45
CA GLY A 152 -11.06 8.64 8.83
C GLY A 152 -9.97 9.72 8.86
N LEU A 153 -8.89 9.54 8.09
CA LEU A 153 -7.78 10.50 7.99
C LEU A 153 -8.22 11.87 7.46
N ILE A 154 -9.12 11.91 6.47
CA ILE A 154 -9.72 13.16 5.97
C ILE A 154 -10.64 13.77 7.03
N SER A 155 -11.46 12.96 7.70
CA SER A 155 -12.40 13.43 8.73
C SER A 155 -11.67 14.10 9.90
N VAL A 156 -10.63 13.47 10.45
CA VAL A 156 -9.83 14.04 11.55
C VAL A 156 -9.04 15.28 11.13
N SER A 157 -8.74 15.43 9.84
CA SER A 157 -8.05 16.62 9.31
C SER A 157 -8.97 17.82 9.06
N ILE A 158 -10.28 17.60 8.91
CA ILE A 158 -11.28 18.63 8.63
C ILE A 158 -12.05 19.03 9.90
N LEU A 159 -12.33 18.07 10.79
CA LEU A 159 -13.10 18.32 12.02
C LEU A 159 -12.30 19.14 13.02
N ASP A 160 -12.80 20.34 13.31
CA ASP A 160 -12.17 21.26 14.25
C ASP A 160 -12.20 20.72 15.69
N LEU A 161 -11.19 21.09 16.46
CA LEU A 161 -10.96 20.70 17.86
C LEU A 161 -12.01 21.29 18.80
N THR A 162 -12.78 22.29 18.36
CA THR A 162 -13.99 22.76 19.04
C THR A 162 -15.05 21.66 19.17
N LEU A 163 -15.01 20.62 18.32
CA LEU A 163 -15.89 19.46 18.33
C LEU A 163 -15.13 18.20 18.79
N VAL A 164 -14.52 18.26 19.98
CA VAL A 164 -13.66 17.21 20.57
C VAL A 164 -14.22 15.79 20.42
N GLU A 165 -15.52 15.60 20.64
CA GLU A 165 -16.20 14.30 20.52
C GLU A 165 -16.17 13.75 19.08
N TRP A 166 -16.58 14.57 18.11
CA TRP A 166 -16.57 14.19 16.69
C TRP A 166 -15.16 13.99 16.15
N HIS A 167 -14.23 14.84 16.59
CA HIS A 167 -12.81 14.70 16.26
C HIS A 167 -12.24 13.37 16.82
N ALA A 168 -12.53 13.03 18.08
CA ALA A 168 -12.12 11.77 18.69
C ALA A 168 -12.75 10.54 18.00
N LEU A 169 -14.02 10.63 17.58
CA LEU A 169 -14.67 9.59 16.76
C LEU A 169 -14.00 9.41 15.40
N ALA A 170 -13.54 10.48 14.75
CA ALA A 170 -12.78 10.41 13.51
C ALA A 170 -11.38 9.81 13.70
N SER A 171 -10.66 10.18 14.77
CA SER A 171 -9.40 9.54 15.16
C SER A 171 -9.58 8.05 15.42
N ALA A 172 -10.64 7.66 16.15
CA ALA A 172 -10.98 6.27 16.41
C ALA A 172 -11.30 5.50 15.11
N LEU A 173 -12.08 6.09 14.20
CA LEU A 173 -12.38 5.51 12.89
C LEU A 173 -11.11 5.27 12.07
N TRP A 174 -10.19 6.25 12.04
CA TRP A 174 -8.91 6.12 11.35
C TRP A 174 -8.07 4.98 11.96
N VAL A 175 -7.84 4.98 13.27
CA VAL A 175 -7.01 3.98 13.97
C VAL A 175 -7.60 2.58 13.88
N ILE A 176 -8.92 2.41 14.04
CA ILE A 176 -9.59 1.10 13.89
C ILE A 176 -9.44 0.59 12.45
N SER A 177 -9.68 1.44 11.46
CA SER A 177 -9.55 1.07 10.03
C SER A 177 -8.11 0.71 9.65
N PHE A 178 -7.13 1.45 10.18
CA PHE A 178 -5.69 1.19 10.03
C PHE A 178 -5.30 -0.19 10.58
N ASN A 179 -5.69 -0.52 11.82
CA ASN A 179 -5.38 -1.83 12.42
C ASN A 179 -6.08 -2.98 11.67
N LEU A 180 -7.33 -2.81 11.25
CA LEU A 180 -8.04 -3.80 10.43
C LEU A 180 -7.41 -3.96 9.04
N ASN A 181 -6.92 -2.88 8.43
CA ASN A 181 -6.17 -2.95 7.16
C ASN A 181 -4.89 -3.76 7.29
N MET A 182 -4.10 -3.53 8.35
CA MET A 182 -2.92 -4.34 8.61
C MET A 182 -3.28 -5.81 8.89
N LEU A 183 -4.29 -6.07 9.73
CA LEU A 183 -4.72 -7.40 10.11
C LEU A 183 -5.18 -8.22 8.89
N PHE A 184 -6.13 -7.69 8.12
CA PHE A 184 -6.65 -8.38 6.94
C PHE A 184 -5.60 -8.55 5.86
N ASN A 185 -4.72 -7.57 5.65
CA ASN A 185 -3.61 -7.70 4.70
C ASN A 185 -2.62 -8.80 5.13
N VAL A 186 -2.18 -8.84 6.40
CA VAL A 186 -1.29 -9.91 6.92
C VAL A 186 -1.91 -11.30 6.76
N ILE A 187 -3.22 -11.45 6.98
CA ILE A 187 -3.94 -12.72 6.79
C ILE A 187 -4.06 -13.07 5.30
N LEU A 188 -4.45 -12.13 4.43
CA LEU A 188 -4.57 -12.35 2.98
C LEU A 188 -3.22 -12.69 2.35
N HIS A 189 -2.13 -12.00 2.71
CA HIS A 189 -0.79 -12.34 2.27
C HIS A 189 -0.36 -13.74 2.76
N ARG A 190 -0.70 -14.15 4.00
CA ARG A 190 -0.43 -15.52 4.47
C ARG A 190 -1.16 -16.58 3.65
N PHE A 191 -2.41 -16.32 3.25
CA PHE A 191 -3.20 -17.20 2.36
C PHE A 191 -2.77 -17.15 0.88
N SER A 192 -1.92 -16.19 0.49
CA SER A 192 -1.30 -16.08 -0.83
C SER A 192 0.10 -16.71 -0.88
N GLN A 193 0.90 -16.56 0.18
CA GLN A 193 2.23 -17.19 0.33
C GLN A 193 2.21 -18.72 0.20
N THR A 194 1.11 -19.37 0.59
CA THR A 194 0.95 -20.82 0.40
C THR A 194 0.86 -21.23 -1.08
N ARG A 195 0.72 -20.27 -2.00
CA ARG A 195 0.86 -20.44 -3.45
C ARG A 195 2.25 -19.99 -3.95
N PHE A 196 2.77 -18.87 -3.46
CA PHE A 196 4.01 -18.25 -3.97
C PHE A 196 5.17 -18.32 -2.97
N LYS A 197 6.04 -19.33 -3.14
CA LYS A 197 7.22 -19.57 -2.28
C LYS A 197 8.42 -18.66 -2.64
N ASN A 198 8.31 -17.37 -2.34
CA ASN A 198 9.41 -16.40 -2.52
C ASN A 198 9.89 -15.86 -1.14
N LYS A 199 11.21 -15.88 -0.92
CA LYS A 199 11.86 -15.36 0.30
C LYS A 199 11.54 -13.88 0.56
N ILE A 200 11.38 -13.07 -0.49
CA ILE A 200 11.03 -11.65 -0.37
C ILE A 200 9.64 -11.50 0.28
N HIS A 201 8.67 -12.34 -0.11
CA HIS A 201 7.33 -12.32 0.49
C HIS A 201 7.35 -12.75 1.97
N GLU A 202 8.20 -13.71 2.35
CA GLU A 202 8.32 -14.17 3.74
C GLU A 202 8.86 -13.05 4.66
N ILE A 203 9.94 -12.39 4.25
CA ILE A 203 10.51 -11.23 4.96
C ILE A 203 9.49 -10.09 5.05
N THR A 204 8.82 -9.77 3.94
CA THR A 204 7.77 -8.74 3.86
C THR A 204 6.64 -9.01 4.86
N TRP A 205 6.16 -10.25 4.93
CA TRP A 205 5.09 -10.65 5.86
C TRP A 205 5.55 -10.62 7.31
N CYS A 206 6.81 -10.97 7.60
CA CYS A 206 7.39 -10.83 8.94
C CYS A 206 7.39 -9.36 9.38
N ILE A 207 7.87 -8.45 8.53
CA ILE A 207 7.87 -6.99 8.78
C ILE A 207 6.44 -6.48 9.00
N LYS A 208 5.48 -6.86 8.13
CA LYS A 208 4.07 -6.47 8.29
C LYS A 208 3.42 -7.04 9.54
N SER A 209 3.78 -8.24 9.97
CA SER A 209 3.28 -8.86 11.20
C SER A 209 3.83 -8.18 12.46
N LEU A 210 5.09 -7.73 12.42
CA LEU A 210 5.68 -6.89 13.47
C LEU A 210 4.98 -5.54 13.55
N LEU A 211 4.81 -4.85 12.42
CA LEU A 211 4.10 -3.56 12.35
C LEU A 211 2.63 -3.67 12.80
N LEU A 212 1.95 -4.77 12.50
CA LEU A 212 0.61 -5.08 13.02
C LEU A 212 0.60 -5.17 14.55
N LEU A 213 1.55 -5.90 15.15
CA LEU A 213 1.66 -6.05 16.60
C LEU A 213 2.00 -4.71 17.28
N THR A 214 2.96 -3.96 16.73
CA THR A 214 3.31 -2.61 17.19
C THR A 214 2.12 -1.65 17.07
N GLY A 215 1.40 -1.66 15.96
CA GLY A 215 0.22 -0.83 15.74
C GLY A 215 -0.90 -1.11 16.73
N PHE A 216 -1.22 -2.38 17.00
CA PHE A 216 -2.20 -2.75 18.03
C PHE A 216 -1.76 -2.30 19.43
N ALA A 217 -0.50 -2.52 19.79
CA ALA A 217 0.04 -2.12 21.09
C ALA A 217 -0.01 -0.59 21.29
N LEU A 218 0.42 0.18 20.29
CA LEU A 218 0.31 1.64 20.28
C LEU A 218 -1.15 2.11 20.34
N SER A 219 -2.07 1.46 19.62
CA SER A 219 -3.48 1.86 19.59
C SER A 219 -4.18 1.63 20.93
N PHE A 220 -3.89 0.52 21.60
CA PHE A 220 -4.36 0.25 22.96
C PHE A 220 -3.78 1.27 23.95
N PHE A 221 -2.47 1.52 23.88
CA PHE A 221 -1.78 2.48 24.75
C PHE A 221 -2.28 3.92 24.56
N MET A 222 -2.52 4.35 23.31
CA MET A 222 -3.12 5.65 22.99
C MET A 222 -4.50 5.80 23.64
N THR A 223 -5.34 4.75 23.56
CA THR A 223 -6.69 4.75 24.14
C THR A 223 -6.64 4.92 25.66
N VAL A 224 -5.77 4.17 26.34
CA VAL A 224 -5.57 4.29 27.80
C VAL A 224 -5.00 5.67 28.17
N ALA A 225 -4.00 6.15 27.43
CA ALA A 225 -3.38 7.45 27.68
C ALA A 225 -4.34 8.62 27.46
N TRP A 226 -5.24 8.55 26.46
CA TRP A 226 -6.27 9.55 26.23
C TRP A 226 -7.26 9.64 27.40
N VAL A 227 -7.83 8.51 27.86
CA VAL A 227 -8.76 8.47 29.00
C VAL A 227 -8.10 9.03 30.26
N LEU A 228 -6.84 8.65 30.53
CA LEU A 228 -6.11 9.15 31.69
C LEU A 228 -5.70 10.63 31.56
N ALA A 229 -5.40 11.13 30.35
CA ALA A 229 -5.07 12.54 30.12
C ALA A 229 -6.29 13.48 30.20
N MET A 230 -7.50 12.97 29.93
CA MET A 230 -8.75 13.70 30.18
C MET A 230 -9.11 13.71 31.67
N ASN A 231 -8.97 12.57 32.36
CA ASN A 231 -9.34 12.41 33.77
C ASN A 231 -8.27 12.89 34.77
N SER A 232 -7.08 13.29 34.32
CA SER A 232 -6.00 13.73 35.20
C SER A 232 -5.07 14.74 34.50
N CYS A 233 -4.74 15.83 35.19
CA CYS A 233 -3.81 16.87 34.72
C CYS A 233 -2.33 16.39 34.82
N ASN A 234 -2.04 15.18 34.32
CA ASN A 234 -0.73 14.57 34.36
C ASN A 234 0.01 14.78 33.03
N THR A 235 1.04 15.63 33.06
CA THR A 235 1.87 15.98 31.90
C THR A 235 2.56 14.76 31.26
N PHE A 236 2.99 13.77 32.04
CA PHE A 236 3.62 12.55 31.51
C PHE A 236 2.64 11.73 30.67
N VAL A 237 1.41 11.55 31.14
CA VAL A 237 0.35 10.80 30.43
C VAL A 237 -0.03 11.49 29.12
N TYR A 238 -0.11 12.83 29.12
CA TYR A 238 -0.37 13.61 27.92
C TYR A 238 0.79 13.54 26.91
N TYR A 239 2.05 13.56 27.35
CA TYR A 239 3.19 13.34 26.45
C TYR A 239 3.20 11.91 25.89
N ALA A 240 2.86 10.91 26.71
CA ALA A 240 2.71 9.53 26.25
C ALA A 240 1.62 9.39 25.18
N PHE A 241 0.44 10.00 25.38
CA PHE A 241 -0.62 10.10 24.36
C PHE A 241 -0.10 10.74 23.08
N SER A 242 0.48 11.94 23.18
CA SER A 242 0.96 12.73 22.03
C SER A 242 2.02 11.97 21.22
N ILE A 243 3.06 11.44 21.88
CA ILE A 243 4.10 10.59 21.25
C ILE A 243 3.49 9.41 20.49
N THR A 244 2.42 8.81 21.03
CA THR A 244 1.79 7.63 20.44
C THR A 244 1.06 7.94 19.14
N GLU A 245 0.46 9.13 18.98
CA GLU A 245 -0.11 9.56 17.71
C GLU A 245 0.96 9.66 16.60
N TYR A 246 2.10 10.29 16.89
CA TYR A 246 3.23 10.37 15.97
C TYR A 246 3.77 8.98 15.58
N LEU A 247 3.81 8.04 16.53
CA LEU A 247 4.25 6.66 16.29
C LEU A 247 3.21 5.87 15.48
N LEU A 248 1.91 6.10 15.66
CA LEU A 248 0.85 5.47 14.86
C LEU A 248 0.89 5.95 13.40
N ILE A 249 1.06 7.26 13.16
CA ILE A 249 1.20 7.81 11.80
C ILE A 249 2.48 7.31 11.13
N GLY A 250 3.58 7.21 11.88
CA GLY A 250 4.82 6.59 11.44
C GLY A 250 4.64 5.11 11.09
N CYS A 251 3.98 4.34 11.95
CA CYS A 251 3.68 2.92 11.74
C CYS A 251 2.79 2.70 10.50
N ASN A 252 1.79 3.55 10.28
CA ASN A 252 0.94 3.50 9.08
C ASN A 252 1.75 3.77 7.80
N SER A 253 2.56 4.84 7.81
CA SER A 253 3.44 5.19 6.70
C SER A 253 4.46 4.08 6.40
N ALA A 254 5.05 3.49 7.45
CA ALA A 254 5.96 2.35 7.35
C ALA A 254 5.26 1.12 6.76
N PHE A 255 4.09 0.73 7.28
CA PHE A 255 3.34 -0.43 6.79
C PHE A 255 3.01 -0.33 5.30
N TYR A 256 2.56 0.86 4.86
CA TYR A 256 2.28 1.07 3.44
C TYR A 256 3.54 1.24 2.58
N SER A 257 4.68 1.67 3.13
CA SER A 257 5.96 1.70 2.39
C SER A 257 6.43 0.30 1.96
N VAL A 258 6.05 -0.75 2.71
CA VAL A 258 6.41 -2.15 2.41
C VAL A 258 5.92 -2.60 1.03
N VAL A 259 4.88 -1.95 0.49
CA VAL A 259 4.34 -2.17 -0.87
C VAL A 259 5.43 -2.15 -1.95
N TYR A 260 6.51 -1.39 -1.73
CA TYR A 260 7.63 -1.27 -2.65
C TYR A 260 8.32 -2.61 -2.94
N TRP A 261 8.42 -3.51 -1.96
CA TRP A 261 8.99 -4.86 -2.14
C TRP A 261 7.96 -5.88 -2.61
N GLU A 262 6.67 -5.67 -2.34
CA GLU A 262 5.61 -6.64 -2.70
C GLU A 262 5.33 -6.69 -4.19
N PHE A 263 5.27 -5.52 -4.83
CA PHE A 263 4.99 -5.41 -6.27
C PHE A 263 6.27 -5.43 -7.10
N SER A 264 7.38 -5.98 -6.58
CA SER A 264 8.67 -6.04 -7.28
C SER A 264 8.64 -6.90 -8.56
N GLU A 265 7.84 -7.95 -8.56
CA GLU A 265 7.73 -8.95 -9.63
C GLU A 265 6.46 -8.82 -10.48
N VAL A 266 5.55 -7.90 -10.11
CA VAL A 266 4.24 -7.73 -10.75
C VAL A 266 4.36 -6.85 -12.01
N LYS A 267 4.14 -7.44 -13.19
CA LYS A 267 4.08 -6.73 -14.47
C LYS A 267 2.68 -6.13 -14.68
N VAL A 268 2.55 -4.80 -14.67
CA VAL A 268 1.26 -4.10 -14.84
C VAL A 268 1.08 -3.63 -16.29
N SER A 269 0.25 -4.35 -17.05
CA SER A 269 -0.13 -4.00 -18.43
C SER A 269 -1.35 -3.07 -18.45
N ILE A 270 -1.12 -1.77 -18.67
CA ILE A 270 -2.21 -0.79 -18.88
C ILE A 270 -2.73 -0.94 -20.31
N GLY A 271 -3.80 -1.73 -20.47
CA GLY A 271 -4.51 -1.85 -21.74
C GLY A 271 -5.42 -0.65 -22.01
N LEU A 272 -5.04 0.21 -22.95
CA LEU A 272 -5.96 1.18 -23.54
C LEU A 272 -6.93 0.42 -24.46
N LYS A 273 -8.22 0.36 -24.10
CA LYS A 273 -9.25 -0.21 -24.99
C LYS A 273 -9.51 0.76 -26.15
N GLN A 274 -8.72 0.62 -27.21
CA GLN A 274 -8.97 1.26 -28.51
C GLN A 274 -10.39 0.88 -28.97
N LEU A 275 -11.31 1.83 -28.98
CA LEU A 275 -12.61 1.70 -29.61
C LEU A 275 -12.42 1.90 -31.12
N HIS A 276 -11.99 0.84 -31.80
CA HIS A 276 -11.94 0.78 -33.25
C HIS A 276 -13.23 0.17 -33.82
N ASP A 277 -13.51 0.48 -35.09
CA ASP A 277 -14.86 0.43 -35.65
C ASP A 277 -15.48 -0.99 -35.75
N GLY A 278 -16.74 -1.09 -35.31
CA GLY A 278 -17.74 -2.02 -35.84
C GLY A 278 -17.63 -3.53 -35.59
N LYS A 279 -16.56 -4.09 -34.98
CA LYS A 279 -16.43 -5.55 -34.77
C LYS A 279 -15.85 -5.95 -33.41
N ASP A 280 -16.65 -6.68 -32.62
CA ASP A 280 -16.25 -7.27 -31.35
C ASP A 280 -15.30 -8.48 -31.53
N VAL A 281 -14.00 -8.20 -31.68
CA VAL A 281 -12.96 -9.19 -31.42
C VAL A 281 -12.68 -9.22 -29.92
N VAL A 282 -13.29 -10.18 -29.21
CA VAL A 282 -13.17 -10.34 -27.75
C VAL A 282 -11.84 -11.02 -27.37
N GLU A 283 -10.72 -10.42 -27.73
CA GLU A 283 -9.39 -10.90 -27.34
C GLU A 283 -9.00 -10.36 -25.95
N THR A 284 -9.64 -10.92 -24.90
CA THR A 284 -9.39 -10.53 -23.50
C THR A 284 -8.16 -11.25 -22.94
N VAL A 285 -7.00 -11.07 -23.57
CA VAL A 285 -5.72 -11.61 -23.07
C VAL A 285 -5.16 -10.69 -21.98
N HIS A 286 -5.71 -10.85 -20.77
CA HIS A 286 -5.21 -10.18 -19.57
C HIS A 286 -4.49 -11.19 -18.67
N GLU A 287 -3.41 -11.77 -19.18
CA GLU A 287 -2.51 -12.61 -18.37
C GLU A 287 -1.88 -11.78 -17.24
N MET A 288 -2.41 -11.93 -16.03
CA MET A 288 -1.51 -12.20 -14.92
C MET A 288 -0.99 -13.62 -15.12
N LYS A 289 0.27 -13.78 -15.55
CA LYS A 289 0.88 -15.12 -15.55
C LYS A 289 0.95 -15.62 -14.12
N ASN A 290 0.08 -16.57 -13.80
CA ASN A 290 0.18 -17.38 -12.61
C ASN A 290 1.57 -18.02 -12.61
N PHE A 291 2.42 -17.70 -11.62
CA PHE A 291 3.58 -18.53 -11.29
C PHE A 291 3.07 -19.84 -10.67
N ARG A 292 2.66 -20.74 -11.55
CA ARG A 292 2.43 -22.16 -11.30
C ARG A 292 3.46 -22.85 -12.19
N GLU A 293 4.31 -23.67 -11.59
CA GLU A 293 5.62 -24.11 -12.13
C GLU A 293 6.69 -23.01 -12.10
N ILE A 294 7.34 -22.87 -10.93
CA ILE A 294 8.74 -23.28 -10.67
C ILE A 294 8.79 -23.80 -9.22
#